data_AF-A0AA36DK04-F1
#
_entry.id   AF-A0AA36DK04-F1
#
_cell.length_a   1.000
_cell.length_b   1.000
_cell.length_c   1.000
_cell.angle_alpha   90.00
_cell.angle_beta   90.00
_cell.angle_gamma   90.00
#
_symmetry.space_group_name_H-M   'P 1'
#
loop_
_entity.id
_entity.type
_entity.pdbx_description
1 polymer ?
#
loop_
_entity_poly.entity_id
_entity_poly.type
_entity_poly.pdbx_seq_one_letter_code
_entity_poly.pdbx_strand_id
1 'polypeptide(L)'
;MACALKGVIVAELQARKRVDPHYPVPFILVCKRTIRLRIEKQYYTIEEAASRYSISTEAILQEKQRHNETLHSDARSTKRPMLAQAAQMPRFLSTNFIYSANVSAQSPSSEPIK
;
A
#
# COMPACT_ATOMS: atom_id res chain seq x y z
N MET A 1 12.26 -5.26 -8.00
CA MET A 1 13.32 -5.03 -7.00
C MET A 1 13.58 -3.54 -6.76
N ALA A 2 13.93 -2.75 -7.79
CA ALA A 2 14.26 -1.33 -7.61
C ALA A 2 13.18 -0.46 -6.93
N CYS A 3 11.89 -0.72 -7.19
CA CYS A 3 10.80 -0.01 -6.52
C CYS A 3 10.72 -0.33 -5.02
N ALA A 4 10.85 -1.62 -4.67
CA ALA A 4 10.83 -2.07 -3.28
C ALA A 4 12.06 -1.54 -2.50
N LEU A 5 13.24 -1.59 -3.11
CA LEU A 5 14.46 -0.97 -2.58
C LEU A 5 14.31 0.52 -2.33
N LYS A 6 13.72 1.26 -3.27
CA LYS A 6 13.41 2.68 -3.09
C LYS A 6 12.52 2.89 -1.86
N GLY A 7 11.51 2.04 -1.68
CA GLY A 7 10.61 2.09 -0.53
C GLY A 7 11.33 1.92 0.81
N VAL A 8 12.20 0.91 0.92
CA VAL A 8 13.00 0.65 2.13
C VAL A 8 13.88 1.86 2.47
N ILE A 9 14.62 2.38 1.49
CA ILE A 9 15.53 3.51 1.68
C ILE A 9 14.77 4.77 2.11
N VAL A 10 13.63 5.06 1.45
CA VAL A 10 12.82 6.23 1.79
C VAL A 10 12.24 6.10 3.20
N ALA A 11 11.80 4.90 3.61
CA ALA A 11 11.27 4.67 4.95
C ALA A 11 12.31 4.96 6.04
N GLU A 12 13.56 4.52 5.85
CA GLU A 12 14.63 4.80 6.81
C GLU A 12 15.01 6.28 6.87
N LEU A 13 15.10 6.96 5.73
CA LEU A 13 15.40 8.39 5.71
C LEU A 13 14.27 9.21 6.34
N GLN A 14 13.02 8.79 6.16
CA GLN A 14 11.89 9.40 6.85
C GLN A 14 11.93 9.12 8.35
N ALA A 15 12.30 7.91 8.78
CA ALA A 15 12.49 7.60 10.19
C ALA A 15 13.56 8.52 10.81
N ARG A 16 14.67 8.76 10.10
CA ARG A 16 15.71 9.71 10.52
C ARG A 16 15.21 11.14 10.59
N LYS A 17 14.45 11.61 9.60
CA LYS A 17 13.84 12.95 9.62
C LYS A 17 12.86 13.13 10.79
N ARG A 18 12.21 12.06 11.25
CA ARG A 18 11.34 12.11 12.44
C ARG A 18 12.15 12.28 13.74
N VAL A 19 13.35 11.68 13.80
CA VAL A 19 14.26 11.80 14.94
C VAL A 19 14.96 13.16 14.94
N ASP A 20 15.43 13.60 13.77
CA ASP A 20 16.07 14.91 13.58
C ASP A 20 15.34 15.69 12.46
N PRO A 21 14.56 16.73 12.81
CA PRO A 21 13.85 17.57 11.84
C PRO A 21 14.77 18.31 10.86
N HIS A 22 16.05 18.52 11.21
CA HIS A 22 17.03 19.19 10.36
C HIS A 22 17.71 18.25 9.37
N TYR A 23 17.41 16.95 9.41
CA TYR A 23 18.00 15.98 8.51
C TYR A 23 17.58 16.22 7.05
N PRO A 24 18.51 16.52 6.13
CA PRO A 24 18.19 16.73 4.73
C PRO A 24 17.80 15.39 4.09
N VAL A 25 16.61 15.34 3.48
CA VAL A 25 16.16 14.14 2.73
C VAL A 25 16.57 14.31 1.27
N PRO A 26 17.62 13.61 0.81
CA PRO A 26 18.08 13.77 -0.55
C PRO A 26 17.13 13.07 -1.54
N PHE A 27 17.09 13.57 -2.77
CA PHE A 27 16.34 12.93 -3.84
C PHE A 27 17.04 11.65 -4.31
N ILE A 28 16.33 10.52 -4.30
CA ILE A 28 16.89 9.19 -4.60
C ILE A 28 16.19 8.55 -5.79
N LEU A 29 17.01 8.09 -6.73
CA LEU A 29 16.62 7.20 -7.81
C LEU A 29 17.36 5.88 -7.70
N VAL A 30 16.66 4.77 -7.88
CA VAL A 30 17.25 3.43 -7.90
C VAL A 30 17.32 2.95 -9.34
N CYS A 31 18.52 2.65 -9.83
CA CYS A 31 18.70 2.14 -11.18
C CYS A 31 18.20 0.69 -11.27
N LYS A 32 17.27 0.42 -12.20
CA LYS A 32 16.66 -0.92 -12.34
C LYS A 32 17.65 -2.03 -12.74
N ARG A 33 18.67 -1.69 -13.54
CA ARG A 33 19.61 -2.68 -14.11
C ARG A 33 20.79 -2.97 -13.19
N THR A 34 21.41 -1.93 -12.66
CA THR A 34 22.66 -2.03 -11.89
C THR A 34 22.45 -1.93 -10.38
N ILE A 35 21.22 -1.68 -9.93
CA ILE A 35 20.85 -1.45 -8.52
C ILE A 35 21.59 -0.26 -7.88
N ARG A 36 22.34 0.54 -8.66
CA ARG A 36 23.02 1.75 -8.16
C ARG A 36 22.02 2.81 -7.74
N LEU A 37 22.36 3.53 -6.68
CA LEU A 37 21.56 4.61 -6.11
C LEU A 37 22.08 5.93 -6.65
N ARG A 38 21.24 6.67 -7.37
CA ARG A 38 21.53 8.06 -7.71
C ARG A 38 20.95 8.94 -6.63
N ILE A 39 21.84 9.62 -5.92
CA ILE A 39 21.50 10.57 -4.87
C ILE A 39 21.95 11.92 -5.39
N GLU A 40 20.98 12.82 -5.61
CA GLU A 40 21.18 14.09 -6.31
C GLU A 40 21.80 13.88 -7.72
N LYS A 41 23.09 14.22 -7.88
CA LYS A 41 23.84 14.13 -9.13
C LYS A 41 24.81 12.96 -9.17
N GLN A 42 25.03 12.25 -8.07
CA GLN A 42 26.07 11.21 -7.97
C GLN A 42 25.48 9.80 -7.85
N TYR A 43 26.19 8.83 -8.42
CA TYR A 43 25.82 7.42 -8.38
C TYR A 43 26.66 6.66 -7.36
N TYR A 44 25.99 6.10 -6.37
CA TYR A 44 26.59 5.33 -5.28
C TYR A 44 26.30 3.84 -5.44
N THR A 45 27.22 3.01 -4.97
CA THR A 45 26.91 1.61 -4.67
C THR A 45 26.06 1.52 -3.41
N ILE A 46 25.55 0.31 -3.13
CA ILE A 46 24.74 0.08 -1.93
C ILE A 46 25.59 0.30 -0.68
N GLU A 47 26.84 -0.18 -0.66
CA GLU A 47 27.74 -0.08 0.49
C GLU A 47 28.15 1.37 0.76
N GLU A 48 28.42 2.14 -0.29
CA GLU A 48 28.74 3.56 -0.17
C GLU A 48 27.55 4.37 0.36
N ALA A 49 26.35 4.10 -0.16
CA ALA A 49 25.14 4.78 0.28
C ALA A 49 24.77 4.40 1.71
N ALA A 50 24.94 3.13 2.09
CA ALA A 50 24.78 2.67 3.46
C ALA A 50 25.74 3.39 4.40
N SER A 51 27.01 3.56 4.01
CA SER A 51 27.98 4.25 4.85
C SER A 51 27.68 5.74 5.02
N ARG A 52 27.25 6.43 3.96
CA ARG A 52 27.05 7.88 3.96
C ARG A 52 25.70 8.33 4.49
N TYR A 53 24.63 7.62 4.13
CA TYR A 53 23.25 7.98 4.50
C TYR A 53 22.72 7.10 5.63
N SER A 54 23.59 6.23 6.18
CA SER A 54 23.28 5.26 7.23
C SER A 54 21.99 4.49 6.98
N ILE A 55 21.89 4.04 5.74
CA ILE A 55 20.89 3.08 5.26
C ILE A 55 21.33 1.68 5.74
N SER A 56 20.41 0.89 6.29
CA SER A 56 20.73 -0.47 6.72
C SER A 56 21.02 -1.38 5.53
N THR A 57 22.24 -1.90 5.46
CA THR A 57 22.62 -2.93 4.49
C THR A 57 21.83 -4.22 4.71
N GLU A 58 21.50 -4.54 5.95
CA GLU A 58 20.74 -5.74 6.33
C GLU A 58 19.31 -5.68 5.78
N ALA A 59 18.64 -4.54 5.91
CA ALA A 59 17.30 -4.34 5.35
C ALA A 59 17.29 -4.48 3.82
N ILE A 60 18.35 -4.01 3.16
CA ILE A 60 18.53 -4.16 1.70
C ILE A 60 18.74 -5.62 1.31
N LEU A 61 19.57 -6.36 2.06
CA LEU A 61 19.83 -7.78 1.80
C LEU A 61 18.58 -8.63 2.01
N GLN A 62 17.81 -8.37 3.08
CA GLN A 62 16.53 -9.03 3.33
C GLN A 62 15.53 -8.76 2.20
N GLU A 63 15.43 -7.50 1.74
CA GLU A 63 14.54 -7.15 0.63
C GLU A 63 14.94 -7.84 -0.67
N LYS A 64 16.25 -7.93 -0.95
CA LYS A 64 16.78 -8.67 -2.10
C LYS A 64 16.40 -10.15 -2.02
N GLN A 65 16.54 -10.76 -0.85
CA GLN A 65 16.19 -12.16 -0.63
C GLN A 65 14.69 -12.39 -0.83
N ARG A 66 13.83 -11.58 -0.19
CA ARG A 66 12.37 -11.63 -0.34
C ARG A 66 11.93 -11.49 -1.79
N HIS A 67 12.53 -10.56 -2.53
CA HIS A 67 12.23 -10.37 -3.95
C HIS A 67 12.62 -11.59 -4.79
N ASN A 68 13.75 -12.25 -4.48
CA ASN A 68 14.18 -13.45 -5.18
C ASN A 68 13.26 -14.65 -4.90
N GLU A 69 12.82 -14.81 -3.64
CA GLU A 69 11.85 -15.82 -3.25
C GLU A 69 10.50 -15.60 -3.94
N THR A 70 10.04 -14.35 -4.05
CA THR A 70 8.79 -13.99 -4.75
C THR A 70 8.84 -14.37 -6.24
N LEU A 71 9.97 -14.09 -6.91
CA LEU A 71 10.17 -14.47 -8.32
C LEU A 71 10.13 -16.00 -8.52
N HIS A 72 10.62 -16.78 -7.55
CA HIS A 72 10.60 -18.23 -7.61
C HIS A 72 9.24 -18.83 -7.24
N SER A 73 8.43 -18.16 -6.41
CA SER A 73 7.06 -18.59 -6.09
C SER A 73 6.08 -18.33 -7.23
N ASP A 74 6.22 -17.22 -7.97
CA ASP A 74 5.32 -16.89 -9.08
C ASP A 74 5.45 -17.86 -10.26
N ALA A 75 6.61 -18.50 -10.43
CA ALA A 75 6.82 -19.55 -11.43
C ALA A 75 6.00 -20.83 -11.17
N ARG A 76 5.44 -21.02 -9.97
CA ARG A 76 4.53 -22.14 -9.65
C ARG A 76 3.05 -21.78 -9.66
N SER A 77 2.69 -20.52 -9.91
CA SER A 77 1.28 -20.09 -9.95
C SER A 77 0.67 -20.26 -11.35
N THR A 78 0.79 -21.45 -11.92
CA THR A 78 -0.04 -21.89 -13.05
C THR A 78 -1.36 -22.38 -12.48
N LYS A 79 -2.30 -21.47 -12.22
CA LYS A 79 -3.77 -21.64 -12.25
C LYS A 79 -4.41 -20.50 -11.47
N ARG A 80 -4.81 -19.45 -12.19
CA ARG A 80 -6.03 -18.72 -11.81
C ARG A 80 -7.20 -19.69 -12.10
N PRO A 81 -7.97 -20.20 -11.14
CA PRO A 81 -9.30 -20.67 -11.46
C PRO A 81 -10.11 -19.45 -11.88
N MET A 82 -10.25 -19.30 -13.19
CA MET A 82 -11.23 -18.41 -13.81
C MET A 82 -12.60 -18.77 -13.22
N LEU A 83 -13.25 -17.79 -12.60
CA LEU A 83 -14.60 -17.88 -12.04
C LEU A 83 -15.57 -18.50 -13.06
N ALA A 84 -15.85 -19.80 -12.89
CA ALA A 84 -16.96 -20.49 -13.52
C ALA A 84 -17.97 -20.83 -12.42
N GLN A 85 -18.77 -19.85 -12.01
CA GLN A 85 -20.06 -20.12 -11.38
C GLN A 85 -21.01 -18.94 -11.60
N ALA A 86 -21.48 -18.80 -12.84
CA ALA A 86 -22.75 -18.16 -13.10
C ALA A 86 -23.86 -19.14 -12.66
N ALA A 87 -24.09 -19.24 -11.35
CA ALA A 87 -25.27 -19.91 -10.83
C ALA A 87 -26.44 -18.93 -10.91
N GLN A 88 -27.25 -19.12 -11.94
CA GLN A 88 -28.65 -18.76 -12.03
C GLN A 88 -29.32 -18.75 -10.64
N MET A 89 -29.74 -17.58 -10.18
CA MET A 89 -30.73 -17.47 -9.11
C MET A 89 -32.08 -17.14 -9.77
N PRO A 90 -33.11 -17.98 -9.62
CA PRO A 90 -34.43 -17.71 -10.15
C PRO A 90 -35.11 -16.58 -9.36
N ARG A 91 -35.69 -15.64 -10.11
CA ARG A 91 -36.63 -14.65 -9.59
C ARG A 91 -37.89 -15.38 -9.09
N PHE A 92 -38.11 -15.39 -7.78
CA PHE A 92 -39.44 -15.60 -7.24
C PHE A 92 -39.82 -14.43 -6.33
N LEU A 93 -40.69 -13.60 -6.89
CA LEU A 93 -41.63 -12.78 -6.14
C LEU A 93 -42.49 -13.71 -5.28
N SER A 94 -42.62 -13.46 -3.97
CA SER A 94 -43.91 -13.59 -3.29
C SER A 94 -43.85 -13.08 -1.85
N THR A 95 -44.58 -11.98 -1.63
CA THR A 95 -45.51 -11.73 -0.51
C THR A 95 -45.21 -12.33 0.88
N ASN A 96 -45.06 -11.46 1.87
CA ASN A 96 -45.99 -11.37 3.01
C ASN A 96 -45.57 -10.21 3.93
N PHE A 97 -46.19 -9.04 3.75
CA PHE A 97 -46.13 -7.95 4.72
C PHE A 97 -47.55 -7.75 5.24
N ILE A 98 -47.83 -8.30 6.43
CA ILE A 98 -49.08 -8.09 7.17
C ILE A 98 -48.74 -7.59 8.57
N TYR A 99 -49.14 -6.34 8.79
CA TYR A 99 -49.67 -5.67 10.01
C TYR A 99 -49.16 -6.02 11.41
N SER A 100 -48.72 -4.97 12.13
CA SER A 100 -49.45 -4.42 13.31
C SER A 100 -48.82 -3.07 13.70
N ALA A 101 -49.50 -1.94 13.51
CA ALA A 101 -50.33 -1.22 14.50
C ALA A 101 -49.51 -0.52 15.61
N ASN A 102 -49.79 0.69 16.10
CA ASN A 102 -50.65 1.84 15.77
C ASN A 102 -50.36 2.92 16.87
N VAL A 103 -50.68 4.20 16.61
CA VAL A 103 -50.91 5.29 17.60
C VAL A 103 -49.62 5.93 18.19
N SER A 104 -49.36 7.25 18.27
CA SER A 104 -50.04 8.56 18.14
C SER A 104 -48.90 9.61 18.12
N ALA A 105 -48.99 10.90 17.79
CA ALA A 105 -49.95 11.80 17.15
C ALA A 105 -49.26 13.19 17.09
N GLN A 106 -49.66 14.01 16.11
CA GLN A 106 -49.71 15.48 16.13
C GLN A 106 -48.43 16.34 16.11
N SER A 107 -48.16 16.90 14.91
CA SER A 107 -47.65 18.27 14.66
C SER A 107 -48.75 19.31 15.03
N PRO A 108 -48.47 20.62 15.23
CA PRO A 108 -48.01 21.52 14.14
C PRO A 108 -47.19 22.79 14.55
N SER A 109 -46.64 23.48 13.52
CA SER A 109 -46.45 24.95 13.35
C SER A 109 -45.88 25.78 14.51
N SER A 110 -44.81 26.58 14.37
CA SER A 110 -44.72 27.79 13.52
C SER A 110 -43.36 28.49 13.80
N GLU A 111 -42.81 29.19 12.81
CA GLU A 111 -41.64 30.11 12.90
C GLU A 111 -41.96 31.38 13.78
N PRO A 112 -41.15 32.48 13.85
CA PRO A 112 -39.84 32.78 13.26
C PRO A 112 -38.83 33.57 14.14
N ILE A 113 -37.60 33.65 13.61
CA ILE A 113 -36.71 34.82 13.48
C ILE A 113 -37.11 36.10 14.26
N LYS A 114 -36.21 36.51 15.17
CA LYS A 114 -35.54 37.82 15.14
C LYS A 114 -34.22 37.77 15.88
#